data_AF-A0A971YSW6-F1
#
_entry.id   AF-A0A971YSW6-F1
#
_cell.length_a   1.000
_cell.length_b   1.000
_cell.length_c   1.000
_cell.angle_alpha   90.00
_cell.angle_beta   90.00
_cell.angle_gamma   90.00
#
_symmetry.space_group_name_H-M   'P 1'
#
loop_
_entity.id
_entity.type
_entity.pdbx_description
1 polymer ?
#
loop_
_entity_poly.entity_id
_entity_poly.type
_entity_poly.pdbx_seq_one_letter_code
_entity_poly.pdbx_strand_id
1 'polypeptide(L)'
;MRKTSFAVWIVSLLFVCMVAVPVLSAPVFGPEAEFEGKLTIYLQAYAPRERRATDRWDPPQYAWQIAADYQKIHPKVEIEFLDETSTGENYDTWLRTRLIGRNAPDIFWVQNFDANQTYGPQGLLVDLREYLSLPNPYAEGFETWGDIFTPQTWDPVKGPNGEHYVVVGDVVVTPWFYNKDIFAAAGLDPDRTPETFGEWLE
;
A
#
# COMPACT_ATOMS: atom_id res chain seq x y z
N MET A 1 76.81 38.08 34.48
CA MET A 1 76.58 36.71 33.95
C MET A 1 75.12 36.38 34.12
N ARG A 2 74.36 36.26 33.03
CA ARG A 2 72.89 36.13 33.03
C ARG A 2 72.49 35.17 31.91
N LYS A 3 71.63 34.19 32.20
CA LYS A 3 70.75 33.35 31.33
C LYS A 3 70.33 32.11 32.16
N THR A 4 69.21 32.04 32.89
CA THR A 4 67.78 31.79 32.52
C THR A 4 67.51 30.68 31.50
N SER A 5 67.00 29.55 32.04
CA SER A 5 65.84 28.71 31.67
C SER A 5 65.72 28.10 30.26
N PHE A 6 65.45 26.79 30.19
CA PHE A 6 64.61 26.17 29.15
C PHE A 6 63.82 25.00 29.75
N ALA A 7 62.51 25.15 29.81
CA ALA A 7 61.54 24.10 30.09
C ALA A 7 60.97 23.59 28.76
N VAL A 8 60.88 22.27 28.60
CA VAL A 8 60.30 21.59 27.43
C VAL A 8 58.85 21.27 27.73
N TRP A 9 57.93 21.76 26.90
CA TRP A 9 56.53 21.33 26.85
C TRP A 9 56.24 20.75 25.47
N ILE A 10 55.85 19.48 25.43
CA ILE A 10 55.36 18.78 24.24
C ILE A 10 53.85 19.00 24.19
N VAL A 11 53.37 19.70 23.16
CA VAL A 11 51.94 19.80 22.84
C VAL A 11 51.63 18.79 21.74
N SER A 12 50.94 17.72 22.08
CA SER A 12 50.39 16.76 21.12
C SER A 12 49.09 17.32 20.51
N LEU A 13 49.10 17.59 19.20
CA LEU A 13 47.93 17.96 18.41
C LEU A 13 47.15 16.69 18.02
N LEU A 14 46.01 16.46 18.66
CA LEU A 14 45.00 15.48 18.23
C LEU A 14 44.16 16.09 17.11
N PHE A 15 44.43 15.69 15.87
CA PHE A 15 43.60 16.00 14.72
C PHE A 15 42.39 15.03 14.72
N VAL A 16 41.26 15.48 15.26
CA VAL A 16 39.98 14.76 15.13
C VAL A 16 39.43 15.06 13.74
N CYS A 17 39.54 14.10 12.82
CA CYS A 17 38.77 14.12 11.58
C CYS A 17 37.29 13.92 11.91
N MET A 18 36.52 15.01 11.98
CA MET A 18 35.07 14.95 11.84
C MET A 18 34.77 14.56 10.40
N VAL A 19 34.55 13.26 10.17
CA VAL A 19 33.82 12.81 8.99
C VAL A 19 32.39 13.32 9.19
N ALA A 20 31.98 14.29 8.38
CA ALA A 20 30.60 14.72 8.31
C ALA A 20 29.77 13.49 7.91
N VAL A 21 29.08 12.89 8.87
CA VAL A 21 28.02 11.93 8.59
C VAL A 21 26.98 12.71 7.80
N PRO A 22 26.69 12.37 6.53
CA PRO A 22 25.61 13.02 5.82
C PRO A 22 24.35 12.77 6.64
N VAL A 23 23.79 13.85 7.19
CA VAL A 23 22.45 13.82 7.78
C VAL A 23 21.56 13.42 6.61
N LEU A 24 21.07 12.18 6.62
CA LEU A 24 20.08 11.71 5.67
C LEU A 24 18.87 12.64 5.86
N SER A 25 18.69 13.60 4.97
CA SER A 25 17.52 14.46 4.98
C SER A 25 16.28 13.57 4.93
N ALA A 26 15.24 13.91 5.68
CA ALA A 26 13.97 13.21 5.60
C ALA A 26 13.56 13.12 4.11
N PRO A 27 13.08 11.97 3.64
CA PRO A 27 12.68 11.83 2.26
C PRO A 27 11.60 12.87 1.91
N VAL A 28 11.70 13.44 0.72
CA VAL A 28 10.76 14.45 0.21
C VAL A 28 9.60 13.70 -0.46
N PHE A 29 8.38 13.99 -0.02
CA PHE A 29 7.15 13.37 -0.54
C PHE A 29 6.17 14.47 -0.98
N GLY A 30 5.19 14.10 -1.80
CA GLY A 30 4.22 15.05 -2.34
C GLY A 30 4.65 15.60 -3.69
N PRO A 31 4.09 16.75 -4.12
CA PRO A 31 4.41 17.40 -5.40
C PRO A 31 5.89 17.68 -5.61
N GLU A 32 6.67 17.80 -4.53
CA GLU A 32 8.10 18.08 -4.56
C GLU A 32 8.97 16.80 -4.64
N ALA A 33 8.37 15.61 -4.71
CA ALA A 33 9.12 14.37 -4.80
C ALA A 33 9.91 14.28 -6.11
N GLU A 34 11.20 13.91 -6.03
CA GLU A 34 12.12 13.92 -7.18
C GLU A 34 12.21 12.56 -7.91
N PHE A 35 11.27 11.64 -7.71
CA PHE A 35 11.33 10.33 -8.36
C PHE A 35 11.25 10.49 -9.90
N GLU A 36 12.18 9.86 -10.60
CA GLU A 36 12.25 9.81 -12.06
C GLU A 36 12.37 8.36 -12.49
N GLY A 37 11.44 7.90 -13.32
CA GLY A 37 11.43 6.52 -13.79
C GLY A 37 10.03 5.93 -13.94
N LYS A 38 10.01 4.63 -14.23
CA LYS A 38 8.79 3.87 -14.47
C LYS A 38 8.34 3.15 -13.20
N LEU A 39 7.06 3.27 -12.87
CA LEU A 39 6.37 2.49 -11.84
C LEU A 39 5.43 1.50 -12.51
N THR A 40 5.63 0.22 -12.18
CA THR A 40 4.78 -0.87 -12.62
C THR A 40 3.75 -1.21 -11.55
N ILE A 41 2.48 -1.22 -11.92
CA ILE A 41 1.36 -1.40 -10.98
C ILE A 41 0.46 -2.54 -11.43
N TYR A 42 0.15 -3.47 -10.54
CA TYR A 42 -0.84 -4.53 -10.77
C TYR A 42 -2.01 -4.43 -9.80
N LEU A 43 -3.20 -4.09 -10.29
CA LEU A 43 -4.39 -3.87 -9.44
C LEU A 43 -5.41 -5.02 -9.47
N GLN A 44 -5.02 -6.21 -9.95
CA GLN A 44 -5.92 -7.37 -10.07
C GLN A 44 -7.22 -7.00 -10.82
N ALA A 45 -8.40 -7.26 -10.25
CA ALA A 45 -9.69 -7.00 -10.89
C ALA A 45 -9.98 -5.50 -11.05
N TYR A 46 -9.19 -4.62 -10.42
CA TYR A 46 -9.27 -3.17 -10.55
C TYR A 46 -8.28 -2.60 -11.59
N ALA A 47 -7.50 -3.46 -12.26
CA ALA A 47 -6.60 -3.02 -13.32
C ALA A 47 -7.40 -2.32 -14.44
N PRO A 48 -7.01 -1.10 -14.82
CA PRO A 48 -7.77 -0.36 -15.81
C PRO A 48 -7.59 -1.00 -17.19
N ARG A 49 -8.69 -1.17 -17.94
CA ARG A 49 -8.63 -1.76 -19.28
C ARG A 49 -9.71 -1.23 -20.21
N GLU A 50 -9.47 -1.41 -21.50
CA GLU A 50 -10.45 -1.08 -22.53
C GLU A 50 -11.63 -2.06 -22.46
N ARG A 51 -12.80 -1.55 -22.86
CA ARG A 51 -14.02 -2.35 -22.94
C ARG A 51 -13.91 -3.33 -24.10
N ARG A 52 -14.27 -4.58 -23.81
CA ARG A 52 -14.34 -5.69 -24.77
C ARG A 52 -15.80 -5.94 -25.15
N ALA A 53 -16.02 -6.53 -26.32
CA ALA A 53 -17.38 -6.88 -26.79
C ALA A 53 -18.09 -7.88 -25.87
N THR A 54 -17.35 -8.68 -25.10
CA THR A 54 -17.86 -9.67 -24.16
C THR A 54 -18.22 -9.09 -22.79
N ASP A 55 -17.94 -7.82 -22.54
CA ASP A 55 -18.14 -7.21 -21.23
C ASP A 55 -19.62 -6.96 -20.93
N ARG A 56 -20.10 -7.60 -19.86
CA ARG A 56 -21.43 -7.38 -19.32
C ARG A 56 -21.57 -6.01 -18.63
N TRP A 57 -20.49 -5.50 -18.04
CA TRP A 57 -20.42 -4.21 -17.33
C TRP A 57 -19.20 -3.42 -17.78
N ASP A 58 -19.21 -2.10 -17.59
CA ASP A 58 -18.03 -1.27 -17.86
C ASP A 58 -16.85 -1.73 -16.99
N PRO A 59 -15.65 -1.94 -17.58
CA PRO A 59 -14.47 -2.29 -16.81
C PRO A 59 -13.98 -1.10 -15.97
N PRO A 60 -13.12 -1.36 -14.97
CA PRO A 60 -12.42 -0.29 -14.28
C PRO A 60 -11.63 0.57 -15.26
N GLN A 61 -11.70 1.89 -15.09
CA GLN A 61 -10.92 2.86 -15.87
C GLN A 61 -10.30 3.96 -15.01
N TYR A 62 -10.80 4.15 -13.79
CA TYR A 62 -10.45 5.30 -12.95
C TYR A 62 -8.96 5.36 -12.57
N ALA A 63 -8.28 4.21 -12.50
CA ALA A 63 -6.84 4.18 -12.25
C ALA A 63 -6.02 4.88 -13.34
N TRP A 64 -6.47 4.91 -14.60
CA TRP A 64 -5.83 5.74 -15.64
C TRP A 64 -5.96 7.23 -15.35
N GLN A 65 -7.09 7.68 -14.79
CA GLN A 65 -7.25 9.08 -14.38
C GLN A 65 -6.30 9.42 -13.24
N ILE A 66 -6.21 8.56 -12.22
CA ILE A 66 -5.27 8.73 -11.09
C ILE A 66 -3.83 8.82 -11.61
N ALA A 67 -3.43 7.91 -12.51
CA ALA A 67 -2.09 7.91 -13.08
C ALA A 67 -1.83 9.17 -13.93
N ALA A 68 -2.80 9.62 -14.74
CA ALA A 68 -2.67 10.84 -15.52
C ALA A 68 -2.51 12.07 -14.61
N ASP A 69 -3.27 12.16 -13.51
CA ASP A 69 -3.18 13.28 -12.58
C ASP A 69 -1.88 13.26 -11.77
N TYR A 70 -1.42 12.07 -11.35
CA TYR A 70 -0.12 11.94 -10.70
C TYR A 70 1.02 12.37 -11.63
N GLN A 71 1.02 11.91 -12.89
CA GLN A 71 2.07 12.26 -13.86
C GLN A 71 2.03 13.73 -14.32
N LYS A 72 0.90 14.44 -14.18
CA LYS A 72 0.87 15.91 -14.40
C LYS A 72 1.68 16.65 -13.33
N ILE A 73 1.62 16.18 -12.10
CA ILE A 73 2.37 16.73 -10.97
C ILE A 73 3.83 16.25 -11.03
N HIS A 74 4.03 15.00 -11.46
CA HIS A 74 5.31 14.31 -11.54
C HIS A 74 5.66 13.94 -12.99
N PRO A 75 6.06 14.90 -13.84
CA PRO A 75 6.21 14.70 -15.29
C PRO A 75 7.36 13.76 -15.68
N LYS A 76 8.22 13.41 -14.72
CA LYS A 76 9.34 12.46 -14.88
C LYS A 76 8.98 11.03 -14.49
N VAL A 77 7.75 10.80 -14.03
CA VAL A 77 7.25 9.50 -13.66
C VAL A 77 6.43 8.93 -14.81
N GLU A 78 6.66 7.67 -15.14
CA GLU A 78 5.84 6.89 -16.04
C GLU A 78 5.11 5.81 -15.23
N ILE A 79 3.78 5.73 -15.34
CA ILE A 79 2.99 4.68 -14.69
C ILE A 79 2.51 3.68 -15.73
N GLU A 80 2.88 2.42 -15.56
CA GLU A 80 2.38 1.29 -16.33
C GLU A 80 1.51 0.39 -15.47
N PHE A 81 0.26 0.22 -15.89
CA PHE A 81 -0.60 -0.81 -15.32
C PHE A 81 -0.38 -2.12 -16.07
N LEU A 82 -0.10 -3.18 -15.32
CA LEU A 82 -0.05 -4.52 -15.86
C LEU A 82 -1.47 -5.05 -16.05
N ASP A 83 -1.70 -5.67 -17.21
CA ASP A 83 -2.96 -6.35 -17.50
C ASP A 83 -3.27 -7.43 -16.46
N GLU A 84 -4.54 -7.79 -16.34
CA GLU A 84 -5.00 -8.95 -15.58
C GLU A 84 -4.40 -10.23 -16.18
N THR A 85 -3.24 -10.66 -15.67
CA THR A 85 -2.54 -11.85 -16.20
C THR A 85 -3.02 -13.16 -15.57
N SER A 86 -3.61 -13.12 -14.38
CA SER A 86 -4.04 -14.31 -13.64
C SER A 86 -4.94 -13.98 -12.44
N THR A 87 -5.94 -14.84 -12.18
CA THR A 87 -6.82 -14.79 -10.99
C THR A 87 -6.66 -16.07 -10.15
N GLY A 88 -6.96 -16.00 -8.84
CA GLY A 88 -6.94 -17.17 -7.95
C GLY A 88 -5.54 -17.75 -7.72
N GLU A 89 -5.41 -19.06 -7.55
CA GLU A 89 -4.13 -19.74 -7.24
C GLU A 89 -3.00 -19.46 -8.26
N ASN A 90 -3.38 -19.19 -9.51
CA ASN A 90 -2.44 -18.80 -10.57
C ASN A 90 -1.80 -17.44 -10.29
N TYR A 91 -2.49 -16.55 -9.58
CA TYR A 91 -1.96 -15.26 -9.18
C TYR A 91 -0.91 -15.38 -8.07
N ASP A 92 -1.23 -16.09 -6.98
CA ASP A 92 -0.33 -16.18 -5.83
C ASP A 92 0.98 -16.86 -6.19
N THR A 93 0.91 -17.92 -7.01
CA THR A 93 2.11 -18.58 -7.54
C THR A 93 2.94 -17.62 -8.40
N TRP A 94 2.29 -16.89 -9.31
CA TRP A 94 2.94 -15.90 -10.17
C TRP A 94 3.62 -14.79 -9.36
N LEU A 95 2.91 -14.24 -8.37
CA LEU A 95 3.40 -13.15 -7.53
C LEU A 95 4.59 -13.62 -6.69
N ARG A 96 4.48 -14.79 -6.04
CA ARG A 96 5.54 -15.35 -5.21
C ARG A 96 6.81 -15.61 -6.01
N THR A 97 6.70 -16.21 -7.20
CA THR A 97 7.85 -16.42 -8.08
C THR A 97 8.54 -15.10 -8.40
N ARG A 98 7.76 -14.05 -8.66
CA ARG A 98 8.32 -12.74 -9.02
C ARG A 98 8.94 -11.98 -7.85
N LEU A 99 8.35 -12.07 -6.65
CA LEU A 99 8.92 -11.47 -5.44
C LEU A 99 10.28 -12.09 -5.12
N ILE A 100 10.38 -13.42 -5.14
CA ILE A 100 11.64 -14.14 -4.92
C ILE A 100 12.65 -13.83 -6.03
N GLY A 101 12.18 -13.76 -7.28
CA GLY A 101 12.98 -13.39 -8.44
C GLY A 101 13.36 -11.91 -8.54
N ARG A 102 12.89 -11.06 -7.60
CA ARG A 102 13.07 -9.60 -7.60
C ARG A 102 12.64 -8.93 -8.91
N ASN A 103 11.55 -9.41 -9.49
CA ASN A 103 10.93 -8.87 -10.71
C ASN A 103 9.40 -8.81 -10.61
N ALA A 104 8.90 -8.61 -9.38
CA ALA A 104 7.51 -8.26 -9.11
C ALA A 104 7.24 -6.81 -9.57
N PRO A 105 5.95 -6.44 -9.78
CA PRO A 105 5.59 -5.05 -9.97
C PRO A 105 5.96 -4.22 -8.74
N ASP A 106 6.13 -2.90 -8.90
CA ASP A 106 6.49 -2.00 -7.80
C ASP A 106 5.33 -1.85 -6.81
N ILE A 107 4.10 -1.80 -7.31
CA ILE A 107 2.86 -1.78 -6.52
C ILE A 107 1.96 -2.90 -7.02
N PHE A 108 1.41 -3.71 -6.12
CA PHE A 108 0.54 -4.80 -6.53
C PHE A 108 -0.54 -5.12 -5.51
N TRP A 109 -1.62 -5.73 -5.98
CA TRP A 109 -2.68 -6.28 -5.14
C TRP A 109 -2.19 -7.53 -4.41
N VAL A 110 -2.50 -7.66 -3.12
CA VAL A 110 -2.22 -8.87 -2.34
C VAL A 110 -3.23 -8.97 -1.20
N GLN A 111 -3.61 -10.20 -0.83
CA GLN A 111 -4.42 -10.41 0.37
C GLN A 111 -3.64 -10.01 1.62
N ASN A 112 -4.31 -9.34 2.57
CA ASN A 112 -3.69 -8.93 3.84
C ASN A 112 -3.12 -10.13 4.62
N PHE A 113 -3.78 -11.30 4.52
CA PHE A 113 -3.32 -12.54 5.14
C PHE A 113 -1.94 -12.95 4.61
N ASP A 114 -1.76 -13.03 3.29
CA ASP A 114 -0.49 -13.43 2.67
C ASP A 114 0.61 -12.40 2.88
N ALA A 115 0.26 -11.12 2.84
CA ALA A 115 1.19 -10.04 3.13
C ALA A 115 1.78 -10.16 4.54
N ASN A 116 0.93 -10.41 5.54
CA ASN A 116 1.36 -10.47 6.95
C ASN A 116 1.98 -11.82 7.35
N GLN A 117 1.51 -12.94 6.80
CA GLN A 117 1.98 -14.26 7.23
C GLN A 117 3.11 -14.83 6.37
N THR A 118 3.19 -14.41 5.10
CA THR A 118 4.12 -15.02 4.14
C THR A 118 5.17 -14.01 3.69
N TYR A 119 4.77 -12.94 3.01
CA TYR A 119 5.71 -12.09 2.26
C TYR A 119 6.45 -11.07 3.13
N GLY A 120 5.73 -10.38 4.02
CA GLY A 120 6.29 -9.42 4.96
C GLY A 120 7.38 -10.03 5.85
N PRO A 121 7.13 -11.14 6.57
CA PRO A 121 8.14 -11.80 7.40
C PRO A 121 9.38 -12.28 6.64
N GLN A 122 9.28 -12.50 5.32
CA GLN A 122 10.39 -12.87 4.45
C GLN A 122 11.18 -11.65 3.92
N GLY A 123 10.79 -10.43 4.29
CA GLY A 123 11.40 -9.20 3.80
C GLY A 123 11.13 -8.94 2.32
N LEU A 124 10.03 -9.50 1.79
CA LEU A 124 9.63 -9.32 0.38
C LEU A 124 8.72 -8.11 0.18
N LEU A 125 8.15 -7.57 1.25
CA LEU A 125 7.31 -6.37 1.25
C LEU A 125 7.94 -5.26 2.08
N VAL A 126 7.66 -4.02 1.72
CA VAL A 126 8.02 -2.84 2.52
C VAL A 126 7.03 -2.72 3.67
N ASP A 127 7.53 -2.61 4.90
CA ASP A 127 6.71 -2.21 6.03
C ASP A 127 6.40 -0.71 5.93
N LEU A 128 5.13 -0.38 5.77
CA LEU A 128 4.66 0.96 5.47
C LEU A 128 4.49 1.82 6.72
N ARG A 129 4.64 1.29 7.94
CA ARG A 129 4.36 2.00 9.20
C ARG A 129 5.00 3.39 9.26
N GLU A 130 6.29 3.49 8.94
CA GLU A 130 7.02 4.76 9.00
C GLU A 130 6.46 5.75 7.98
N TYR A 131 6.16 5.30 6.77
CA TYR A 131 5.58 6.13 5.72
C TYR A 131 4.16 6.59 6.03
N LEU A 132 3.37 5.73 6.67
CA LEU A 132 1.98 6.02 7.06
C LEU A 132 1.88 7.10 8.14
N SER A 133 2.96 7.31 8.90
CA SER A 133 3.05 8.34 9.93
C SER A 133 3.53 9.69 9.38
N LEU A 134 3.90 9.76 8.09
CA LEU A 134 4.37 10.99 7.45
C LEU A 134 3.19 11.89 7.05
N PRO A 135 3.44 13.20 6.89
CA PRO A 135 2.44 14.14 6.42
C PRO A 135 1.83 13.72 5.09
N ASN A 136 0.53 13.99 4.90
CA ASN A 136 -0.17 13.70 3.67
C ASN A 136 -0.36 14.95 2.80
N PRO A 137 0.41 15.12 1.71
CA PRO A 137 0.29 16.29 0.84
C PRO A 137 -0.83 16.19 -0.20
N TYR A 138 -1.57 15.07 -0.24
CA TYR A 138 -2.60 14.81 -1.25
C TYR A 138 -4.03 14.78 -0.70
N ALA A 139 -4.22 14.83 0.61
CA ALA A 139 -5.54 14.79 1.23
C ALA A 139 -5.70 15.91 2.26
N GLU A 140 -6.55 16.88 1.95
CA GLU A 140 -6.90 17.95 2.88
C GLU A 140 -7.66 17.41 4.11
N GLY A 141 -7.35 17.95 5.28
CA GLY A 141 -8.01 17.58 6.54
C GLY A 141 -7.44 16.33 7.23
N PHE A 142 -6.40 15.71 6.66
CA PHE A 142 -5.68 14.58 7.26
C PHE A 142 -4.24 14.98 7.53
N GLU A 143 -3.77 14.79 8.77
CA GLU A 143 -2.41 15.18 9.14
C GLU A 143 -1.39 14.22 8.52
N THR A 144 -1.65 12.92 8.60
CA THR A 144 -0.78 11.85 8.11
C THR A 144 -1.44 11.00 7.04
N TRP A 145 -0.65 10.20 6.32
CA TRP A 145 -1.16 9.23 5.35
C TRP A 145 -2.12 8.21 5.98
N GLY A 146 -1.82 7.77 7.21
CA GLY A 146 -2.64 6.80 7.94
C GLY A 146 -4.02 7.34 8.35
N ASP A 147 -4.17 8.64 8.53
CA ASP A 147 -5.40 9.25 9.07
C ASP A 147 -6.59 9.17 8.10
N ILE A 148 -6.35 8.90 6.80
CA ILE A 148 -7.44 8.70 5.83
C ILE A 148 -8.27 7.47 6.17
N PHE A 149 -7.66 6.45 6.79
CA PHE A 149 -8.30 5.16 6.98
C PHE A 149 -9.09 5.08 8.29
N THR A 150 -10.31 4.57 8.20
CA THR A 150 -11.13 4.31 9.39
C THR A 150 -10.61 3.10 10.16
N PRO A 151 -10.71 3.05 11.51
CA PRO A 151 -10.25 1.90 12.30
C PRO A 151 -10.85 0.56 11.87
N GLN A 152 -12.11 0.55 11.43
CA GLN A 152 -12.85 -0.64 11.01
C GLN A 152 -12.21 -1.33 9.80
N THR A 153 -11.59 -0.56 8.91
CA THR A 153 -10.92 -1.07 7.72
C THR A 153 -9.42 -1.22 7.94
N TRP A 154 -8.85 -0.39 8.82
CA TRP A 154 -7.41 -0.27 9.03
C TRP A 154 -6.82 -1.23 10.05
N ASP A 155 -7.50 -1.44 11.18
CA ASP A 155 -7.00 -2.33 12.23
C ASP A 155 -6.91 -3.80 11.80
N PRO A 156 -7.87 -4.35 11.02
CA PRO A 156 -7.82 -5.76 10.60
C PRO A 156 -6.67 -6.11 9.65
N VAL A 157 -6.02 -5.14 9.01
CA VAL A 157 -4.93 -5.41 8.05
C VAL A 157 -3.54 -5.33 8.67
N LYS A 158 -3.44 -4.95 9.95
CA LYS A 158 -2.18 -4.93 10.70
C LYS A 158 -1.66 -6.35 10.97
N GLY A 159 -0.34 -6.47 10.91
CA GLY A 159 0.38 -7.66 11.36
C GLY A 159 0.27 -7.86 12.87
N PRO A 160 0.62 -9.07 13.37
CA PRO A 160 0.49 -9.41 14.79
C PRO A 160 1.32 -8.52 15.73
N ASN A 161 2.37 -7.85 15.23
CA ASN A 161 3.17 -6.88 16.01
C ASN A 161 2.97 -5.44 15.51
N GLY A 162 1.86 -5.19 14.79
CA GLY A 162 1.49 -3.88 14.27
C GLY A 162 2.10 -3.53 12.92
N GLU A 163 2.84 -4.43 12.27
CA GLU A 163 3.39 -4.22 10.93
C GLU A 163 2.30 -3.85 9.92
N HIS A 164 2.66 -3.09 8.88
CA HIS A 164 1.68 -2.65 7.88
C HIS A 164 2.21 -2.85 6.47
N TYR A 165 1.92 -3.99 5.85
CA TYR A 165 2.46 -4.32 4.52
C TYR A 165 1.55 -3.99 3.34
N VAL A 166 0.30 -3.59 3.61
CA VAL A 166 -0.72 -3.31 2.58
C VAL A 166 -1.36 -1.96 2.82
N VAL A 167 -1.96 -1.36 1.80
CA VAL A 167 -2.90 -0.24 1.96
C VAL A 167 -4.28 -0.75 1.55
N VAL A 168 -5.31 -0.45 2.35
CA VAL A 168 -6.66 -0.97 2.11
C VAL A 168 -7.28 -0.27 0.90
N GLY A 169 -7.39 -0.99 -0.22
CA GLY A 169 -8.04 -0.51 -1.44
C GLY A 169 -9.54 -0.82 -1.48
N ASP A 170 -9.95 -1.94 -0.88
CA ASP A 170 -11.33 -2.39 -0.83
C ASP A 170 -11.60 -3.23 0.42
N VAL A 171 -12.88 -3.40 0.76
CA VAL A 171 -13.34 -4.24 1.87
C VAL A 171 -14.36 -5.22 1.32
N VAL A 172 -14.10 -6.51 1.57
CA VAL A 172 -15.03 -7.58 1.20
C VAL A 172 -16.06 -7.75 2.30
N VAL A 173 -17.33 -7.67 1.93
CA VAL A 173 -18.47 -7.99 2.79
C VAL A 173 -19.29 -9.10 2.15
N THR A 174 -19.85 -9.99 2.98
CA THR A 174 -20.67 -11.12 2.53
C THR A 174 -22.11 -10.96 3.03
N PRO A 175 -22.93 -10.13 2.36
CA PRO A 175 -24.33 -9.98 2.72
C PRO A 175 -25.17 -11.18 2.23
N TRP A 176 -26.31 -11.37 2.88
CA TRP A 176 -27.33 -12.32 2.44
C TRP A 176 -28.32 -11.63 1.50
N PHE A 177 -28.61 -12.27 0.37
CA PHE A 177 -29.63 -11.83 -0.57
C PHE A 177 -30.72 -12.89 -0.66
N TYR A 178 -31.98 -12.45 -0.75
CA TYR A 178 -33.14 -13.34 -0.95
C TYR A 178 -34.10 -12.73 -1.97
N ASN A 179 -34.91 -13.58 -2.61
CA ASN A 179 -35.90 -13.16 -3.60
C ASN A 179 -37.25 -12.92 -2.90
N LYS A 180 -37.67 -11.65 -2.88
CA LYS A 180 -38.93 -11.22 -2.25
C LYS A 180 -40.18 -11.87 -2.86
N ASP A 181 -40.22 -12.08 -4.17
CA ASP A 181 -41.37 -12.70 -4.84
C ASP A 181 -41.52 -14.18 -4.44
N ILE A 182 -40.40 -14.88 -4.28
CA ILE A 182 -40.39 -16.28 -3.80
C ILE A 182 -40.88 -16.35 -2.35
N PHE A 183 -40.46 -15.41 -1.50
CA PHE A 183 -40.92 -15.33 -0.11
C PHE A 183 -42.44 -15.10 -0.05
N ALA A 184 -42.95 -14.11 -0.80
CA ALA A 184 -44.37 -13.84 -0.87
C ALA A 184 -45.18 -15.05 -1.40
N ALA A 185 -44.68 -15.73 -2.43
CA ALA A 185 -45.32 -16.94 -2.96
C ALA A 185 -45.33 -18.12 -1.97
N ALA A 186 -44.35 -18.18 -1.07
CA ALA A 186 -44.29 -19.15 0.02
C ALA A 186 -45.14 -18.76 1.25
N GLY A 187 -45.80 -17.60 1.23
CA GLY A 187 -46.59 -17.08 2.35
C GLY A 187 -45.76 -16.42 3.45
N LEU A 188 -44.49 -16.10 3.18
CA LEU A 188 -43.61 -15.35 4.06
C LEU A 188 -43.79 -13.83 3.83
N ASP A 189 -43.47 -13.03 4.85
CA ASP A 189 -43.41 -11.57 4.71
C ASP A 189 -42.15 -11.17 3.92
N PRO A 190 -42.27 -10.62 2.69
CA PRO A 190 -41.13 -10.29 1.84
C PRO A 190 -40.27 -9.13 2.37
N ASP A 191 -40.79 -8.33 3.30
CA ASP A 191 -40.07 -7.19 3.89
C ASP A 191 -39.45 -7.53 5.26
N ARG A 192 -39.74 -8.71 5.82
CA ARG A 192 -39.11 -9.20 7.04
C ARG A 192 -37.82 -9.95 6.71
N THR A 193 -36.69 -9.34 7.05
CA THR A 193 -35.38 -10.02 7.04
C THR A 193 -35.23 -10.89 8.29
N PRO A 194 -34.78 -12.15 8.17
CA PRO A 194 -34.39 -12.94 9.34
C PRO A 194 -33.30 -12.24 10.15
N GLU A 195 -33.51 -12.08 11.45
CA GLU A 195 -32.57 -11.46 12.39
C GLU A 195 -31.68 -12.51 13.06
N THR A 196 -32.05 -13.79 12.99
CA THR A 196 -31.28 -14.90 13.56
C THR A 196 -31.09 -16.04 12.56
N PHE A 197 -30.07 -16.88 12.81
CA PHE A 197 -29.89 -18.12 12.04
C PHE A 197 -31.07 -19.09 12.17
N GLY A 198 -31.79 -19.07 13.29
CA GLY A 198 -32.99 -19.89 13.47
C GLY A 198 -34.09 -19.47 12.51
N GLU A 199 -34.40 -18.17 12.48
CA GLU A 199 -35.38 -17.59 11.55
C GLU A 199 -35.00 -17.76 10.08
N TRP A 200 -33.70 -17.85 9.77
CA TRP A 200 -33.23 -18.11 8.41
C TRP A 200 -33.49 -19.55 7.94
N LEU A 201 -33.54 -20.51 8.88
CA LEU A 201 -33.70 -21.93 8.57
C LEU A 201 -35.16 -22.40 8.52
N GLU A 202 -36.10 -21.60 9.04
CA GLU A 202 -37.55 -21.84 9.05
C GLU A 202 -38.24 -21.31 7.79
#